data_AF-A0A1I5UFV2-F1
#
_entry.id   AF-A0A1I5UFV2-F1
#
_cell.length_a   1.000
_cell.length_b   1.000
_cell.length_c   1.000
_cell.angle_alpha   90.00
_cell.angle_beta   90.00
_cell.angle_gamma   90.00
#
_symmetry.space_group_name_H-M   'P 1'
#
loop_
_entity.id
_entity.type
_entity.pdbx_description
1 polymer ?
#
loop_
_entity_poly.entity_id
_entity_poly.type
_entity_poly.pdbx_seq_one_letter_code
_entity_poly.pdbx_strand_id
1 'polypeptide(L)' 'MTKFLEETSIIDYSNEEIQKLAKTLVTNCKIDIEIAKKCFEYVRDNIRHSGDYKDNITTCKA' A
#
# COMPACT_ATOMS: atom_id res chain seq x y z
N MET A 1 18.28 7.92 -2.67
CA MET A 1 16.82 7.82 -2.89
C MET A 1 16.46 6.61 -3.75
N THR A 2 17.18 6.35 -4.84
CA THR A 2 16.94 5.21 -5.75
C THR A 2 16.82 3.86 -5.03
N LYS A 3 17.75 3.52 -4.12
CA LYS A 3 17.69 2.27 -3.34
C LYS A 3 16.41 2.01 -2.54
N PHE A 4 15.66 3.04 -2.16
CA PHE A 4 14.45 2.89 -1.34
C PHE A 4 13.15 2.89 -2.15
N LEU A 5 13.24 3.18 -3.45
CA LEU A 5 12.10 3.25 -4.36
C LEU A 5 12.24 2.26 -5.53
N GLU A 6 13.29 1.44 -5.53
CA GLU A 6 13.51 0.43 -6.55
C GLU A 6 12.55 -0.75 -6.38
N GLU A 7 11.97 -1.18 -7.49
CA GLU A 7 11.17 -2.39 -7.56
C GLU A 7 12.05 -3.61 -7.26
N THR A 8 11.49 -4.58 -6.53
CA THR A 8 12.15 -5.84 -6.18
C THR A 8 11.15 -6.98 -6.32
N SER A 9 11.57 -8.22 -6.09
CA SER A 9 10.65 -9.36 -6.03
C SER A 9 9.63 -9.28 -4.88
N ILE A 10 9.83 -8.38 -3.91
CA ILE A 10 8.95 -8.20 -2.73
C ILE A 10 8.15 -6.90 -2.84
N ILE A 11 8.71 -5.88 -3.51
CA ILE A 11 8.09 -4.57 -3.72
C ILE A 11 7.83 -4.45 -5.22
N ASP A 12 6.62 -4.80 -5.68
CA ASP A 12 6.26 -4.95 -7.09
C ASP A 12 5.28 -3.86 -7.57
N TYR A 13 5.58 -2.59 -7.29
CA TYR A 13 4.62 -1.52 -7.54
C TYR A 13 4.21 -1.37 -9.01
N SER A 14 4.94 -1.92 -9.99
CA SER A 14 4.56 -1.92 -11.41
C SER A 14 3.42 -2.88 -11.73
N ASN A 15 3.02 -3.75 -10.79
CA ASN A 15 1.87 -4.64 -10.91
C ASN A 15 0.60 -3.87 -11.33
N GLU A 16 -0.11 -4.40 -12.33
CA GLU A 16 -1.25 -3.70 -12.94
C GLU A 16 -2.36 -3.37 -11.92
N GLU A 17 -2.64 -4.28 -10.98
CA GLU A 17 -3.68 -4.09 -9.96
C GLU A 17 -3.26 -3.05 -8.92
N ILE A 18 -1.97 -3.03 -8.55
CA ILE A 18 -1.40 -2.00 -7.67
C ILE A 18 -1.50 -0.62 -8.35
N GLN A 19 -1.17 -0.53 -9.63
CA GLN A 19 -1.25 0.71 -10.40
C GLN A 19 -2.69 1.22 -10.54
N LYS A 20 -3.67 0.33 -10.76
CA LYS A 20 -5.11 0.69 -10.79
C LYS A 20 -5.57 1.24 -9.44
N LEU A 21 -5.20 0.57 -8.35
CA LEU A 21 -5.52 1.03 -7.00
C LEU A 21 -4.86 2.38 -6.69
N ALA A 22 -3.57 2.54 -7.01
CA ALA A 22 -2.84 3.79 -6.77
C ALA A 22 -3.51 4.99 -7.48
N LYS A 23 -3.89 4.82 -8.76
CA LYS A 23 -4.65 5.84 -9.52
C LYS A 23 -5.99 6.18 -8.87
N THR A 24 -6.66 5.18 -8.32
CA THR A 24 -7.93 5.37 -7.60
C THR A 24 -7.72 6.16 -6.30
N LEU A 25 -6.69 5.83 -5.52
CA LEU A 25 -6.39 6.51 -4.26
C LEU A 25 -6.05 7.98 -4.46
N VAL A 26 -5.25 8.32 -5.48
CA VAL A 26 -4.84 9.72 -5.74
C VAL A 26 -5.91 10.56 -6.44
N THR A 27 -7.06 9.97 -6.80
CA THR A 27 -8.14 10.70 -7.47
C THR A 27 -8.58 11.89 -6.62
N ASN A 28 -8.67 13.08 -7.23
CA ASN A 28 -9.01 14.35 -6.59
C ASN A 28 -7.99 14.87 -5.55
N CYS A 29 -6.79 14.30 -5.44
CA CYS A 29 -5.71 14.89 -4.66
C CYS A 29 -4.95 15.94 -5.49
N LYS A 30 -4.59 17.05 -4.86
CA LYS A 30 -3.89 18.18 -5.45
C LYS A 30 -2.48 18.37 -4.92
N ILE A 31 -2.22 17.86 -3.71
CA ILE A 31 -0.92 17.98 -3.03
C ILE A 31 -0.50 16.66 -2.38
N ASP A 32 0.80 16.50 -2.17
CA ASP A 32 1.40 15.26 -1.63
C ASP A 32 0.84 14.85 -0.26
N ILE A 33 0.49 15.82 0.59
CA ILE A 33 -0.11 15.56 1.90
C ILE A 33 -1.45 14.83 1.77
N GLU A 34 -2.27 15.19 0.79
CA GLU A 34 -3.56 14.54 0.56
C GLU A 34 -3.37 13.11 0.03
N ILE A 35 -2.38 12.90 -0.83
CA ILE A 35 -1.99 11.58 -1.33
C ILE A 35 -1.53 10.71 -0.17
N ALA A 36 -0.58 11.18 0.63
CA ALA A 36 -0.05 10.46 1.77
C ALA A 36 -1.15 10.07 2.77
N LYS A 37 -2.07 11.00 3.06
CA LYS A 37 -3.22 10.73 3.94
C LYS A 37 -4.11 9.60 3.40
N LYS A 38 -4.51 9.65 2.13
CA LYS A 38 -5.38 8.62 1.55
C LYS A 38 -4.69 7.25 1.47
N CYS A 39 -3.41 7.22 1.11
CA CYS A 39 -2.64 5.98 1.12
C CYS A 39 -2.57 5.37 2.53
N PHE A 40 -2.31 6.20 3.55
CA PHE A 40 -2.29 5.76 4.94
C PHE A 40 -3.64 5.21 5.39
N GLU A 41 -4.74 5.93 5.13
CA GLU A 41 -6.10 5.50 5.48
C GLU A 41 -6.46 4.18 4.79
N TYR A 42 -6.09 4.02 3.51
CA TYR A 42 -6.32 2.76 2.80
C TYR A 42 -5.61 1.58 3.47
N VAL A 43 -4.31 1.72 3.78
CA VAL A 43 -3.54 0.64 4.44
C VAL A 43 -4.15 0.32 5.80
N ARG A 44 -4.42 1.34 6.63
CA ARG A 44 -5.00 1.17 7.97
C ARG A 44 -6.32 0.41 7.95
N ASP A 45 -7.20 0.76 7.00
CA ASP A 45 -8.58 0.28 7.01
C ASP A 45 -8.79 -1.01 6.19
N ASN A 46 -7.94 -1.28 5.18
CA ASN A 46 -8.14 -2.38 4.22
C ASN A 46 -7.07 -3.47 4.31
N ILE A 47 -5.88 -3.20 4.87
CA ILE A 47 -4.81 -4.19 4.99
C ILE A 47 -4.72 -4.63 6.45
N ARG A 48 -5.14 -5.87 6.70
CA ARG A 48 -5.15 -6.45 8.05
C ARG A 48 -3.79 -6.98 8.42
N HIS A 49 -3.29 -6.55 9.57
CA HIS A 49 -2.19 -7.25 10.22
C HIS A 49 -2.75 -8.54 10.83
N SER A 50 -2.36 -9.69 10.28
CA SER A 50 -2.96 -10.99 10.62
C SER A 50 -2.87 -11.33 12.10
N GLY A 51 -1.80 -10.89 12.79
CA GLY A 51 -1.63 -11.08 14.23
C GLY A 51 -2.64 -10.28 15.06
N ASP A 52 -2.80 -8.99 14.77
CA ASP A 52 -3.72 -8.11 15.50
C ASP A 52 -5.19 -8.45 15.19
N TYR A 53 -5.46 -8.80 13.93
CA TYR A 53 -6.79 -9.16 13.47
C TYR A 53 -7.18 -10.61 13.82
N LYS A 54 -6.23 -11.41 14.32
CA LYS A 54 -6.40 -12.86 14.60
C LYS A 54 -6.91 -13.64 13.38
N ASP A 55 -6.43 -13.28 12.19
CA ASP A 55 -6.77 -13.99 10.97
C ASP A 55 -6.16 -15.41 10.99
N ASN A 56 -6.86 -16.36 10.36
CA ASN A 56 -6.41 -17.76 10.26
C ASN A 56 -5.22 -17.94 9.30
N ILE A 57 -4.84 -16.89 8.56
CA ILE A 57 -3.77 -16.89 7.57
C ILE A 57 -2.69 -15.91 8.02
N THR A 58 -1.47 -16.40 8.19
CA THR A 58 -0.29 -15.55 8.40
C THR A 58 0.25 -15.11 7.05
N THR A 59 0.25 -13.81 6.77
CA THR A 59 0.71 -13.24 5.49
C THR A 59 2.23 -13.09 5.43
N CYS A 60 2.86 -12.74 6.55
CA CYS A 60 4.32 -12.71 6.73
C CYS A 60 4.64 -12.93 8.22
N LYS A 61 5.68 -13.69 8.53
CA LYS A 61 6.19 -13.84 9.90
C LYS A 61 7.23 -12.74 10.14
N ALA A 62 6.95 -11.84 11.08
CA ALA A 62 7.90 -10.84 11.55
C ALA A 62 9.01 -11.45 12.41
#